data_AF-A0A382QQF3-F1
#
_entry.id   AF-A0A382QQF3-F1
#
_cell.length_a   1.000
_cell.length_b   1.000
_cell.length_c   1.000
_cell.angle_alpha   90.00
_cell.angle_beta   90.00
_cell.angle_gamma   90.00
#
_symmetry.space_group_name_H-M   'P 1'
#
loop_
_entity.id
_entity.type
_entity.pdbx_description
1 polymer ?
#
loop_
_entity_poly.entity_id
_entity_poly.type
_entity_poly.pdbx_seq_one_letter_code
_entity_poly.pdbx_strand_id
1 'polypeptide(L)' 'MTEKLEGGDAFPPLSLKISGGGDISLPDDLESPMTIVLFYRGHW' A
#
# COMPACT_ATOMS: atom_id res chain seq x y z
N MET A 1 13.62 -4.58 14.62
CA MET A 1 13.50 -3.14 14.27
C MET A 1 12.84 -3.07 12.91
N THR A 2 11.87 -2.20 12.72
CA THR A 2 11.30 -1.94 11.38
C THR A 2 12.08 -0.80 10.76
N GLU A 3 12.51 -0.98 9.52
CA GLU A 3 13.26 0.03 8.79
C GLU A 3 12.30 0.96 8.05
N LYS A 4 12.63 2.25 8.04
CA LYS A 4 11.93 3.24 7.23
C LYS A 4 12.29 2.97 5.78
N LEU A 5 11.30 2.97 4.89
CA LEU A 5 11.53 2.86 3.46
C LEU A 5 12.24 4.12 2.93
N GLU A 6 13.28 3.90 2.16
CA GLU A 6 14.01 4.92 1.40
C GLU A 6 13.74 4.78 -0.10
N GLY A 7 14.18 5.76 -0.87
CA GLY A 7 14.01 5.74 -2.34
C GLY A 7 14.80 4.58 -2.97
N GLY A 8 14.11 3.71 -3.71
CA GLY A 8 14.69 2.54 -4.37
C GLY A 8 14.45 1.22 -3.64
N ASP A 9 13.95 1.26 -2.40
CA ASP A 9 13.57 0.06 -1.66
C ASP A 9 12.36 -0.64 -2.30
N ALA A 10 12.34 -1.97 -2.19
CA ALA A 10 11.16 -2.74 -2.54
C ALA A 10 10.03 -2.45 -1.55
N PHE A 11 8.82 -2.19 -2.05
CA PHE A 11 7.67 -1.99 -1.18
C PHE A 11 7.33 -3.32 -0.47
N PRO A 12 7.19 -3.32 0.85
CA PRO A 12 6.93 -4.54 1.61
C PRO A 12 5.51 -5.06 1.35
N PRO A 13 5.27 -6.37 1.51
CA PRO A 13 3.93 -6.93 1.44
C PRO A 13 3.00 -6.25 2.45
N LEU A 14 1.88 -5.72 1.98
CA LEU A 14 0.89 -5.03 2.81
C LEU A 14 -0.52 -5.40 2.36
N SER A 15 -1.28 -6.04 3.25
CA SER A 15 -2.70 -6.32 3.03
C SER A 15 -3.57 -5.36 3.86
N LEU A 16 -4.51 -4.68 3.22
CA LEU A 16 -5.41 -3.71 3.84
C LEU A 16 -6.87 -4.05 3.53
N LYS A 17 -7.72 -3.84 4.53
CA LYS A 17 -9.18 -3.81 4.36
C LYS A 17 -9.60 -2.42 3.88
N ILE A 18 -10.24 -2.35 2.72
CA ILE A 18 -10.71 -1.08 2.16
C ILE A 18 -12.19 -0.83 2.49
N SER A 19 -12.57 0.44 2.53
CA SER A 19 -13.97 0.85 2.61
C SER A 19 -14.77 0.20 1.48
N GLY A 20 -15.93 -0.39 1.80
CA GLY A 20 -16.75 -1.14 0.84
C GLY A 20 -16.59 -2.65 0.91
N GLY A 21 -15.74 -3.18 1.79
CA GLY A 21 -15.66 -4.61 2.10
C GLY A 21 -14.69 -5.42 1.24
N GLY A 22 -13.83 -4.75 0.47
CA GLY A 22 -12.73 -5.38 -0.25
C GLY A 22 -11.45 -5.50 0.60
N ASP A 23 -10.55 -6.36 0.15
CA ASP A 23 -9.17 -6.42 0.62
C ASP A 23 -8.25 -6.07 -0.58
N ILE A 24 -7.14 -5.40 -0.32
CA ILE A 24 -6.07 -5.12 -1.29
C ILE A 24 -4.75 -5.63 -0.73
N SER A 25 -3.96 -6.32 -1.55
CA SER A 25 -2.62 -6.82 -1.24
C SER A 25 -1.59 -6.14 -2.14
N LEU A 26 -0.74 -5.31 -1.54
CA LEU A 26 0.36 -4.63 -2.22
C LEU A 26 1.67 -5.42 -2.03
N PRO A 27 2.54 -5.51 -3.03
CA PRO A 27 2.38 -5.02 -4.40
C PRO A 27 1.64 -6.00 -5.34
N ASP A 28 1.16 -7.14 -4.84
CA ASP A 28 0.69 -8.26 -5.67
C ASP A 28 -0.54 -7.92 -6.54
N ASP A 29 -1.44 -7.06 -6.05
CA ASP A 29 -2.66 -6.65 -6.76
C ASP A 29 -2.45 -5.40 -7.65
N LEU A 30 -1.19 -4.99 -7.91
CA LEU A 30 -0.89 -3.85 -8.78
C LEU A 30 -1.04 -4.21 -10.26
N GLU A 31 -2.05 -3.64 -10.93
CA GLU A 31 -2.25 -3.83 -12.38
C GLU A 31 -1.38 -2.92 -13.27
N SER A 32 -0.74 -1.91 -12.67
CA SER A 32 0.05 -0.88 -13.35
C SER A 32 1.52 -0.93 -12.96
N PRO A 33 2.46 -0.64 -13.88
CA PRO A 33 3.89 -0.53 -13.57
C PRO A 33 4.22 0.59 -12.58
N MET A 34 3.30 1.54 -12.34
CA MET A 34 3.45 2.61 -11.37
C MET A 34 2.16 2.82 -10.59
N THR A 35 2.29 2.90 -9.26
CA THR A 35 1.18 3.15 -8.34
C THR A 35 1.56 4.20 -7.30
N ILE A 36 0.61 5.08 -6.96
CA ILE A 36 0.77 6.09 -5.91
C ILE A 36 -0.13 5.70 -4.74
N VAL A 37 0.48 5.51 -3.55
CA VAL A 37 -0.24 5.20 -2.31
C VAL A 37 -0.27 6.44 -1.42
N LEU A 38 -1.47 6.91 -1.08
CA LEU A 38 -1.68 8.05 -0.18
C LEU A 38 -2.22 7.57 1.17
N PHE A 39 -1.38 7.62 2.20
CA PHE A 39 -1.82 7.39 3.58
C PHE A 39 -2.38 8.69 4.17
N TYR A 40 -3.60 8.62 4.70
CA TYR A 40 -4.24 9.75 5.37
C TYR A 40 -5.00 9.27 6.62
N ARG A 41 -5.17 10.15 7.61
CA ARG A 41 -5.64 9.79 8.95
C ARG A 41 -7.13 9.42 9.02
N GLY A 42 -7.92 9.81 8.03
CA GLY A 42 -9.35 9.51 7.98
C GLY A 42 -10.07 10.32 6.92
N HIS A 43 -11.13 9.73 6.41
CA HIS A 43 -12.12 10.39 5.55
C HIS A 43 -13.30 10.81 6.45
N TRP A 44 -14.05 11.84 6.05
CA TRP A 44 -15.28 12.22 6.74
C TRP A 44 -16.40 11.21 6.52
#